data_AF-J9D4M2-F1
#
_entry.id   AF-J9D4M2-F1
#
_cell.length_a   1.000
_cell.length_b   1.000
_cell.length_c   1.000
_cell.angle_alpha   90.00
_cell.angle_beta   90.00
_cell.angle_gamma   90.00
#
_symmetry.space_group_name_H-M   'P 1'
#
loop_
_entity.id
_entity.type
_entity.pdbx_description
1 polymer ?
#
loop_
_entity_poly.entity_id
_entity_poly.type
_entity_poly.pdbx_seq_one_letter_code
_entity_poly.pdbx_strand_id
1 'polypeptide(L)'
;MILFSFFSIIKSTYFLLKPDERRIVDELENKIKDFENFIRNLEECSSALELDINYHFSDIIYMENALKGIKIDYLREKHLSDINDRKQKVKTLETRYYKCKNDLEKFKEEVKNLRRIINGIFTSVERSI
;
A
#
# COMPACT_ATOMS: atom_id res chain seq x y z
N MET A 1 -19.79 -5.26 19.81
CA MET A 1 -19.58 -6.52 20.57
C MET A 1 -19.98 -7.73 19.71
N ILE A 2 -19.41 -7.87 18.50
CA ILE A 2 -19.72 -8.97 17.54
C ILE A 2 -18.43 -9.69 17.08
N LEU A 3 -17.24 -9.11 17.30
CA LEU A 3 -15.95 -9.71 16.92
C LEU A 3 -15.55 -10.93 17.77
N PHE A 4 -16.10 -11.07 18.98
CA PHE A 4 -15.74 -12.17 19.89
C PHE A 4 -16.35 -13.52 19.50
N SER A 5 -17.45 -13.56 18.74
CA SER A 5 -18.05 -14.84 18.31
C SER A 5 -17.37 -15.44 17.08
N PHE A 6 -16.89 -14.61 16.14
CA PHE A 6 -16.21 -15.11 14.93
C PHE A 6 -14.85 -15.77 15.22
N PHE A 7 -14.06 -15.22 16.14
CA PHE A 7 -12.76 -15.81 16.51
C PHE A 7 -12.90 -17.16 17.24
N SER A 8 -13.96 -17.35 18.02
CA SER A 8 -14.21 -18.62 18.72
C SER A 8 -14.63 -19.73 17.76
N ILE A 9 -15.43 -19.41 16.73
CA ILE A 9 -15.91 -20.39 15.74
C ILE A 9 -14.77 -20.89 14.84
N ILE A 10 -13.85 -20.00 14.42
CA ILE A 10 -12.68 -20.36 13.59
C ILE A 10 -11.74 -21.31 14.36
N LYS A 11 -11.50 -21.06 15.66
CA LYS A 11 -10.66 -21.95 16.48
C LYS A 11 -11.31 -23.30 16.74
N SER A 12 -12.63 -23.36 16.95
CA SER A 12 -13.32 -24.63 17.20
C SER A 12 -13.38 -25.52 15.96
N THR A 13 -13.55 -24.92 14.77
CA THR A 13 -13.63 -25.66 13.50
C THR A 13 -12.27 -26.09 12.96
N TYR A 14 -11.18 -25.42 13.34
CA TYR A 14 -9.81 -25.84 12.99
C TYR A 14 -9.45 -27.25 13.48
N PHE A 15 -9.94 -27.66 14.65
CA PHE A 15 -9.73 -29.01 15.16
C PHE A 15 -10.47 -30.09 14.35
N LEU A 16 -11.54 -29.69 13.66
CA LEU A 16 -12.39 -30.57 12.84
C LEU A 16 -11.83 -30.76 11.42
N LEU A 17 -10.88 -29.91 11.01
CA LEU A 17 -10.20 -30.04 9.72
C LEU A 17 -9.35 -31.31 9.65
N LYS A 18 -9.28 -31.92 8.46
CA LYS A 18 -8.34 -33.01 8.16
C LYS A 18 -6.89 -32.49 8.20
N PRO A 19 -5.88 -33.37 8.40
CA PRO A 19 -4.48 -32.97 8.39
C PRO A 19 -4.07 -32.16 7.15
N ASP A 20 -4.53 -32.56 5.96
CA ASP A 20 -4.23 -31.85 4.71
C ASP A 20 -4.89 -30.46 4.63
N GLU A 21 -6.12 -30.33 5.11
CA GLU A 21 -6.86 -29.05 5.16
C GLU A 21 -6.21 -28.09 6.16
N ARG A 22 -5.77 -28.57 7.33
CA ARG A 22 -5.00 -27.77 8.29
C ARG A 22 -3.71 -27.24 7.67
N ARG A 23 -2.96 -28.11 6.99
CA ARG A 23 -1.72 -27.71 6.31
C ARG A 23 -1.98 -26.60 5.28
N ILE A 24 -3.04 -26.73 4.48
CA ILE A 24 -3.44 -25.70 3.51
C ILE A 24 -3.79 -24.38 4.22
N VAL A 25 -4.59 -24.43 5.29
CA VAL A 25 -4.95 -23.23 6.06
C VAL A 25 -3.71 -22.56 6.65
N ASP A 26 -2.79 -23.33 7.22
CA ASP A 26 -1.54 -22.80 7.79
C ASP A 26 -0.66 -22.15 6.71
N GLU A 27 -0.54 -22.76 5.53
CA GLU A 27 0.17 -22.18 4.38
C GLU A 27 -0.46 -20.87 3.92
N LEU A 28 -1.80 -20.81 3.85
CA LEU A 28 -2.54 -19.61 3.45
C LEU A 28 -2.42 -18.49 4.50
N GLU A 29 -2.50 -18.80 5.80
CA GLU A 29 -2.30 -17.85 6.89
C GLU A 29 -0.89 -17.27 6.90
N ASN A 30 0.13 -18.11 6.68
CA ASN A 30 1.51 -17.64 6.55
C ASN A 30 1.66 -16.69 5.37
N LYS A 31 1.07 -17.03 4.21
CA LYS A 31 1.08 -16.16 3.03
C LYS A 31 0.35 -14.83 3.27
N ILE A 32 -0.78 -14.85 3.99
CA ILE A 32 -1.50 -13.63 4.38
C ILE A 32 -0.59 -12.74 5.23
N LYS A 33 0.10 -13.31 6.22
CA LYS A 33 1.01 -12.57 7.09
C LYS A 33 2.16 -11.91 6.32
N ASP A 34 2.71 -12.60 5.32
CA ASP A 34 3.75 -12.04 4.44
C ASP A 34 3.20 -10.88 3.62
N PHE A 35 1.99 -11.01 3.08
CA PHE A 35 1.33 -9.92 2.36
C PHE A 35 0.95 -8.74 3.25
N GLU A 36 0.51 -8.97 4.49
CA GLU A 36 0.24 -7.89 5.45
C GLU A 36 1.50 -7.12 5.81
N ASN A 37 2.63 -7.81 5.98
CA ASN A 37 3.92 -7.15 6.16
C ASN A 37 4.31 -6.33 4.93
N PHE A 38 4.12 -6.87 3.73
CA PHE A 38 4.40 -6.15 2.49
C PHE A 38 3.49 -4.92 2.31
N ILE A 39 2.20 -5.04 2.62
CA ILE A 39 1.22 -3.95 2.61
C ILE A 39 1.69 -2.82 3.52
N ARG A 40 2.10 -3.12 4.76
CA ARG A 40 2.62 -2.11 5.69
C ARG A 40 3.83 -1.36 5.12
N ASN A 41 4.77 -2.09 4.50
CA ASN A 41 5.93 -1.46 3.85
C ASN A 41 5.52 -0.57 2.67
N LEU A 42 4.49 -0.95 1.90
CA LEU A 42 3.94 -0.12 0.83
C LEU A 42 3.23 1.12 1.38
N GLU A 43 2.51 1.02 2.50
CA GLU A 43 1.87 2.17 3.15
C GLU A 43 2.92 3.19 3.58
N GLU A 44 3.97 2.74 4.29
CA GLU A 44 5.10 3.58 4.69
C GLU A 44 5.78 4.23 3.47
N CYS A 45 6.06 3.45 2.42
CA CYS A 45 6.64 3.95 1.18
C CYS A 45 5.75 5.01 0.50
N SER A 46 4.44 4.77 0.42
CA SER A 46 3.50 5.71 -0.19
C SER A 46 3.41 7.01 0.59
N SER A 47 3.41 6.95 1.93
CA SER A 47 3.41 8.14 2.79
C SER A 47 4.71 8.95 2.66
N ALA A 48 5.85 8.27 2.60
CA ALA A 48 7.15 8.94 2.37
C ALA A 48 7.19 9.64 1.00
N LEU A 49 6.71 8.98 -0.06
CA LEU A 49 6.64 9.57 -1.39
C LEU A 49 5.69 10.79 -1.43
N GLU A 50 4.56 10.73 -0.75
CA GLU A 50 3.61 11.84 -0.66
C GLU A 50 4.23 13.07 0.02
N LEU A 51 4.98 12.86 1.11
CA LEU A 51 5.73 13.92 1.77
C LEU A 51 6.80 14.54 0.85
N ASP A 52 7.57 13.71 0.15
CA ASP A 52 8.61 14.18 -0.78
C ASP A 52 8.01 14.98 -1.95
N ILE A 53 6.88 14.53 -2.49
CA ILE A 53 6.13 15.24 -3.54
C ILE A 53 5.67 16.61 -3.02
N ASN A 54 5.06 16.66 -1.84
CA ASN A 54 4.56 17.89 -1.23
C ASN A 54 5.69 18.89 -0.90
N TYR A 55 6.84 18.38 -0.45
CA TYR A 55 8.03 19.20 -0.22
C TYR A 55 8.50 19.84 -1.52
N HIS A 56 8.67 19.05 -2.59
CA HIS A 56 9.11 19.58 -3.88
C HIS A 56 8.10 20.53 -4.52
N PHE A 57 6.80 20.28 -4.39
CA PHE A 57 5.78 21.23 -4.83
C PHE A 57 5.86 22.57 -4.10
N SER A 58 6.03 22.54 -2.78
CA SER A 58 6.18 23.76 -1.98
C SER A 58 7.42 24.56 -2.39
N ASP A 59 8.53 23.86 -2.61
CA ASP A 59 9.78 24.43 -3.11
C ASP A 59 9.63 25.06 -4.50
N ILE A 60 8.88 24.41 -5.41
CA ILE A 60 8.57 24.95 -6.73
C ILE A 60 7.80 26.26 -6.61
N ILE A 61 6.75 26.30 -5.79
CA ILE A 61 5.94 27.50 -5.57
C ILE A 61 6.81 28.64 -5.03
N TYR A 62 7.70 28.34 -4.07
CA TYR A 62 8.62 29.33 -3.52
C TYR A 62 9.55 29.91 -4.60
N MET A 63 10.19 29.07 -5.41
CA MET A 63 11.07 29.54 -6.49
C MET A 63 10.32 30.33 -7.57
N GLU A 64 9.12 29.88 -7.96
CA GLU A 64 8.29 30.59 -8.95
C GLU A 64 7.90 31.98 -8.45
N ASN A 65 7.64 32.13 -7.15
CA ASN A 65 7.40 33.44 -6.55
C ASN A 65 8.67 34.30 -6.49
N ALA A 66 9.82 33.73 -6.13
CA ALA A 66 11.09 34.45 -6.13
C ALA A 66 11.47 34.94 -7.55
N LEU A 67 11.18 34.15 -8.58
CA LEU A 67 11.46 34.48 -9.98
C LEU A 67 10.79 35.79 -10.43
N LYS A 68 9.59 36.10 -9.91
CA LYS A 68 8.82 37.31 -10.29
C LYS A 68 9.58 38.62 -10.01
N GLY A 69 10.51 38.60 -9.05
CA GLY A 69 11.34 39.77 -8.70
C GLY A 69 12.64 39.90 -9.48
N ILE A 70 13.03 38.89 -10.26
CA ILE A 70 14.34 38.84 -10.93
C ILE A 70 14.23 39.46 -12.33
N LYS A 71 14.96 40.56 -12.55
CA LYS A 71 15.03 41.26 -13.86
C LYS A 71 16.25 40.91 -14.70
N ILE A 72 17.18 40.12 -14.14
CA ILE A 72 18.42 39.73 -14.81
C ILE A 72 18.15 38.43 -15.58
N ASP A 73 18.21 38.48 -16.90
CA ASP A 73 17.79 37.38 -17.77
C ASP A 73 18.54 36.07 -17.51
N TYR A 74 19.87 36.11 -17.38
CA TYR A 74 20.67 34.91 -17.07
C TYR A 74 20.26 34.24 -15.74
N LEU A 75 19.99 35.04 -14.69
CA LEU A 75 19.53 34.48 -13.41
C LEU A 75 18.13 33.89 -13.54
N ARG A 76 17.25 34.54 -14.30
CA ARG A 76 15.90 34.05 -14.57
C ARG A 76 15.93 32.72 -15.32
N GLU A 77 16.76 32.59 -16.35
CA GLU A 77 16.94 31.35 -17.11
C GLU A 77 17.46 30.20 -16.23
N LYS A 78 18.47 30.48 -15.40
CA LYS A 78 18.99 29.48 -14.45
C LYS A 78 17.90 28.96 -13.51
N HIS A 79 17.14 29.85 -12.88
CA HIS A 79 16.05 29.46 -11.98
C HIS A 79 14.92 28.72 -12.70
N LEU A 80 14.59 29.09 -13.94
CA LEU A 80 13.62 28.35 -14.75
C LEU A 80 14.08 26.92 -15.05
N SER A 81 15.37 26.72 -15.32
CA SER A 81 15.96 25.39 -15.48
C SER A 81 15.79 24.57 -14.20
N ASP A 82 16.18 25.12 -13.04
CA ASP A 82 16.07 24.45 -11.74
C ASP A 82 14.61 24.07 -11.39
N ILE A 83 13.66 24.98 -11.69
CA ILE A 83 12.22 24.73 -11.53
C ILE A 83 11.78 23.57 -12.40
N ASN A 84 12.19 23.54 -13.67
CA ASN A 84 11.83 22.47 -14.60
C ASN A 84 12.40 21.12 -14.17
N ASP A 85 13.65 21.07 -13.71
CA ASP A 85 14.26 19.84 -13.21
C ASP A 85 13.52 19.30 -11.99
N ARG A 86 13.12 20.18 -11.06
CA ARG A 86 12.30 19.81 -9.90
C ARG A 86 10.91 19.34 -10.31
N LYS A 87 10.27 19.97 -11.31
CA LYS A 87 8.99 19.49 -11.87
C LYS A 87 9.11 18.09 -12.47
N GLN A 88 10.21 17.78 -13.15
CA GLN A 88 10.46 16.42 -13.66
C GLN A 88 10.69 15.41 -12.53
N LYS A 89 11.39 15.82 -11.47
CA LYS A 89 11.54 14.99 -10.27
C LYS A 89 10.20 14.68 -9.62
N VAL A 90 9.32 15.67 -9.47
CA VAL A 90 7.94 15.48 -8.96
C VAL A 90 7.18 14.46 -9.80
N LYS A 91 7.17 14.59 -11.13
CA LYS A 91 6.50 13.62 -12.02
C LYS A 91 7.02 12.19 -11.84
N THR A 92 8.33 12.04 -11.63
CA THR A 92 8.95 10.74 -11.37
C THR A 92 8.49 10.17 -10.03
N LEU A 93 8.40 11.00 -8.99
CA LEU A 93 7.90 10.60 -7.67
C LEU A 93 6.41 10.26 -7.71
N GLU A 94 5.58 11.04 -8.40
CA GLU A 94 4.16 10.77 -8.60
C GLU A 94 3.95 9.41 -9.28
N THR A 95 4.72 9.12 -10.34
CA THR A 95 4.67 7.82 -11.01
C THR A 95 4.94 6.67 -10.05
N ARG A 96 5.96 6.82 -9.19
CA ARG A 96 6.29 5.83 -8.15
C ARG A 96 5.20 5.72 -7.08
N TYR A 97 4.62 6.85 -6.67
CA TYR A 97 3.53 6.91 -5.69
C TYR A 97 2.31 6.15 -6.18
N TYR A 98 1.87 6.41 -7.42
CA TYR A 98 0.73 5.71 -8.01
C TYR A 98 1.00 4.22 -8.21
N LYS A 99 2.23 3.84 -8.59
CA LYS A 99 2.60 2.43 -8.63
C LYS A 99 2.47 1.78 -7.25
N CYS A 100 2.97 2.42 -6.20
CA CYS A 100 2.89 1.94 -4.82
C CYS A 100 1.43 1.78 -4.37
N LYS A 101 0.56 2.74 -4.68
CA LYS A 101 -0.88 2.65 -4.38
C LYS A 101 -1.57 1.53 -5.14
N ASN A 102 -1.29 1.36 -6.43
CA ASN A 102 -1.87 0.29 -7.23
C ASN A 102 -1.45 -1.10 -6.71
N ASP A 103 -0.18 -1.25 -6.33
CA ASP A 103 0.31 -2.50 -5.75
C ASP A 103 -0.35 -2.75 -4.38
N LEU A 104 -0.47 -1.70 -3.54
CA LEU A 104 -1.15 -1.77 -2.24
C LEU A 104 -2.58 -2.31 -2.38
N GLU A 105 -3.36 -1.78 -3.32
CA GLU A 105 -4.74 -2.20 -3.57
C GLU A 105 -4.81 -3.66 -4.01
N LYS A 106 -3.91 -4.10 -4.90
CA LYS A 106 -3.83 -5.50 -5.34
C LYS A 106 -3.55 -6.44 -4.18
N PHE A 107 -2.57 -6.13 -3.34
CA PHE A 107 -2.23 -6.99 -2.20
C PHE A 107 -3.34 -7.02 -1.15
N LYS A 108 -4.05 -5.90 -0.92
CA LYS A 108 -5.22 -5.87 -0.04
C LYS A 108 -6.35 -6.78 -0.55
N GLU A 109 -6.64 -6.76 -1.84
CA GLU A 109 -7.65 -7.64 -2.42
C GLU A 109 -7.19 -9.11 -2.40
N GLU A 110 -5.91 -9.39 -2.63
CA GLU A 110 -5.36 -10.74 -2.52
C GLU A 110 -5.48 -11.30 -1.10
N VAL A 111 -5.14 -10.53 -0.06
CA VAL A 111 -5.34 -10.92 1.35
C VAL A 111 -6.80 -11.25 1.63
N LYS A 112 -7.72 -10.42 1.14
CA LYS A 112 -9.17 -10.64 1.30
C LYS A 112 -9.64 -11.92 0.58
N ASN A 113 -9.09 -12.21 -0.61
CA ASN A 113 -9.38 -13.45 -1.33
C ASN A 113 -8.86 -14.68 -0.59
N LEU A 114 -7.63 -14.65 -0.08
CA LEU A 114 -7.07 -15.74 0.73
C LEU A 114 -7.90 -15.98 2.00
N ARG A 115 -8.29 -14.91 2.70
CA ARG A 115 -9.21 -15.01 3.86
C ARG A 115 -10.57 -15.60 3.49
N ARG A 116 -11.10 -15.28 2.31
CA ARG A 116 -12.34 -15.89 1.80
C ARG A 116 -12.17 -17.39 1.52
N ILE A 117 -11.03 -17.82 0.97
CA ILE A 117 -10.73 -19.23 0.74
C ILE A 117 -10.68 -19.99 2.07
N ILE A 118 -9.95 -19.46 3.05
CA ILE A 118 -9.86 -20.03 4.40
C ILE A 118 -11.26 -20.18 5.02
N ASN A 119 -12.09 -19.13 4.94
CA ASN A 119 -13.48 -19.19 5.42
C ASN A 119 -14.30 -20.26 4.68
N GLY A 120 -14.11 -20.42 3.38
CA GLY A 120 -14.77 -21.45 2.59
C GLY A 120 -14.42 -22.86 3.06
N ILE A 121 -13.16 -23.11 3.42
CA ILE A 121 -12.72 -24.39 4.01
C ILE A 121 -13.46 -24.62 5.34
N PHE A 122 -13.46 -23.65 6.24
CA PHE A 122 -14.17 -23.79 7.53
C PHE A 122 -15.67 -24.04 7.37
N THR A 123 -16.37 -23.27 6.53
CA THR A 123 -17.80 -23.46 6.29
C THR A 123 -18.12 -24.81 5.64
N SER A 124 -17.22 -25.36 4.81
CA SER A 124 -17.42 -26.69 4.21
C SER A 124 -17.40 -27.80 5.26
N VAL A 125 -16.56 -27.66 6.28
CA VAL A 125 -16.47 -28.61 7.39
C VAL A 125 -17.68 -28.50 8.31
N GLU A 126 -18.16 -27.29 8.62
CA GLU A 126 -19.40 -27.10 9.40
C GLU A 126 -20.62 -27.76 8.76
N ARG A 127 -20.71 -27.79 7.43
CA ARG A 127 -21.83 -28.44 6.70
C ARG A 127 -21.71 -29.95 6.58
N SER A 128 -20.55 -30.50 6.89
CA SER A 128 -20.25 -31.94 6.79
C SER A 128 -20.43 -32.68 8.12
N ILE A 129 -20.82 -31.96 9.19
CA ILE A 129 -21.12 -32.44 10.54
C ILE A 129 -22.62 -32.45 10.74
#